data_AF-X0YXR9-F1
#
_entry.id   AF-X0YXR9-F1
#
_cell.length_a   1.000
_cell.length_b   1.000
_cell.length_c   1.000
_cell.angle_alpha   90.00
_cell.angle_beta   90.00
_cell.angle_gamma   90.00
#
_symmetry.space_group_name_H-M   'P 1'
#
loop_
_entity.id
_entity.type
_entity.pdbx_description
1 polymer ?
#
loop_
_entity_poly.entity_id
_entity_poly.type
_entity_poly.pdbx_seq_one_letter_code
_entity_poly.pdbx_strand_id
1 'polypeptide(L)'
;MLRHHEDLRPLFFHAVYFGLLTLGFQHGVVDWWSVPLVMLLCVTSFQGAVQTHNAIHSPVFRGRWPNKVYQVVLTLIYGHPVSSYVPGHNLSHHKHIQTRRDVMRTTKTRFRYNGFNVLFFFFAVGPSIMRADAQYTVLMRKRHPRWFRQAVAELSILMLVQVALLVVDWRAFLVFWLLPHLYAQWGIVTMNLLQHDGCDAESEYNHSRNFVGPVLNWLTFNNG
;
A
#
# COMPACT_ATOMS: atom_id res chain seq x y z
N MET A 1 -11.40 -6.47 -19.70
CA MET A 1 -12.78 -6.53 -19.20
C MET A 1 -12.75 -6.57 -17.67
N LEU A 2 -13.39 -5.58 -17.03
CA LEU A 2 -13.51 -5.49 -15.58
C LEU A 2 -14.46 -6.57 -15.03
N ARG A 3 -14.24 -6.97 -13.78
CA ARG A 3 -15.14 -7.87 -13.07
C ARG A 3 -16.36 -7.09 -12.56
N HIS A 4 -16.13 -5.91 -12.00
CA HIS A 4 -17.12 -5.02 -11.39
C HIS A 4 -17.02 -3.62 -12.00
N HIS A 5 -18.14 -2.92 -12.16
CA HIS A 5 -18.16 -1.56 -12.71
C HIS A 5 -17.60 -0.56 -11.69
N GLU A 6 -17.74 -0.88 -10.42
CA GLU A 6 -17.24 -0.14 -9.26
C GLU A 6 -15.72 0.05 -9.31
N ASP A 7 -14.99 -0.85 -9.97
CA ASP A 7 -13.55 -0.75 -10.19
C ASP A 7 -13.14 0.39 -11.15
N LEU A 8 -14.08 1.02 -11.86
CA LEU A 8 -13.79 2.22 -12.64
C LEU A 8 -13.35 3.39 -11.75
N ARG A 9 -13.88 3.47 -10.53
CA ARG A 9 -13.53 4.52 -9.57
C ARG A 9 -12.05 4.46 -9.15
N PRO A 10 -11.51 3.34 -8.61
CA PRO A 10 -10.09 3.26 -8.33
C PRO A 10 -9.23 3.48 -9.58
N LEU A 11 -9.63 2.96 -10.74
CA LEU A 11 -8.90 3.20 -12.00
C LEU A 11 -8.83 4.68 -12.39
N PHE A 12 -9.91 5.45 -12.19
CA PHE A 12 -9.90 6.89 -12.39
C PHE A 12 -8.88 7.58 -11.47
N PHE A 13 -8.86 7.27 -10.18
CA PHE A 13 -7.91 7.86 -9.24
C PHE A 13 -6.44 7.48 -9.53
N HIS A 14 -6.19 6.29 -10.08
CA HIS A 14 -4.85 5.93 -10.56
C HIS A 14 -4.42 6.78 -11.77
N ALA A 15 -5.32 7.07 -12.70
CA ALA A 15 -5.04 8.00 -13.79
C ALA A 15 -4.77 9.41 -13.25
N VAL A 16 -5.53 9.85 -12.25
CA VAL A 16 -5.30 11.13 -11.55
C VAL A 16 -3.90 11.15 -10.93
N TYR A 17 -3.46 10.10 -10.21
CA TYR A 17 -2.12 10.02 -9.64
C TYR A 17 -1.02 10.26 -10.69
N PHE A 18 -1.06 9.55 -11.82
CA PHE A 18 -0.04 9.73 -12.86
C PHE A 18 -0.12 11.09 -13.55
N GLY A 19 -1.33 11.66 -13.68
CA GLY A 19 -1.51 13.03 -14.18
C GLY A 19 -0.88 14.07 -13.25
N LEU A 20 -1.11 13.95 -11.94
CA LEU A 20 -0.51 14.80 -10.91
C LEU A 20 1.01 14.65 -10.87
N LEU A 21 1.52 13.41 -10.97
CA LEU A 21 2.94 13.14 -11.01
C LEU A 21 3.60 13.79 -12.23
N THR A 22 2.98 13.65 -13.40
CA THR A 22 3.44 14.27 -14.64
C THR A 22 3.48 15.80 -14.51
N LEU A 23 2.42 16.40 -13.94
CA LEU A 23 2.37 17.83 -13.66
C LEU A 23 3.53 18.27 -12.74
N GLY A 24 3.80 17.50 -11.68
CA GLY A 24 4.91 17.75 -10.76
C GLY A 24 6.26 17.80 -11.46
N PHE A 25 6.56 16.77 -12.26
CA PHE A 25 7.82 16.67 -13.00
C PHE A 25 7.94 17.67 -14.16
N GLN A 26 6.84 18.09 -14.79
CA GLN A 26 6.86 19.11 -15.84
C GLN A 26 7.22 20.51 -15.32
N HIS A 27 6.81 20.84 -14.09
CA HIS A 27 7.14 22.12 -13.47
C HIS A 27 8.54 22.14 -12.84
N GLY A 28 9.02 21.02 -12.28
CA GLY A 28 10.40 20.80 -11.81
C GLY A 28 10.83 21.59 -10.56
N VAL A 29 10.46 22.87 -10.44
CA VAL A 29 10.82 23.72 -9.31
C VAL A 29 9.88 23.44 -8.14
N VAL A 30 10.39 22.75 -7.12
CA VAL A 30 9.66 22.54 -5.86
C VAL A 30 9.59 23.87 -5.09
N ASP A 31 8.38 24.40 -4.93
CA ASP A 31 8.08 25.63 -4.18
C ASP A 31 6.66 25.57 -3.59
N TRP A 32 6.12 26.66 -3.05
CA TRP A 32 4.80 26.70 -2.40
C TRP A 32 3.65 26.17 -3.25
N TRP A 33 3.70 26.31 -4.57
CA TRP A 33 2.70 25.73 -5.48
C TRP A 33 2.67 24.19 -5.41
N SER A 34 3.79 23.56 -5.05
CA SER A 34 3.94 22.11 -4.96
C SER A 34 3.20 21.52 -3.76
N VAL A 35 2.93 22.32 -2.72
CA VAL A 35 2.27 21.85 -1.48
C VAL A 35 0.92 21.18 -1.75
N PRO A 36 -0.07 21.82 -2.40
CA PRO A 36 -1.35 21.17 -2.70
C PRO A 36 -1.18 19.95 -3.63
N LEU A 37 -0.23 20.00 -4.57
CA LEU A 37 0.06 18.87 -5.46
C LEU A 37 0.57 17.65 -4.67
N VAL A 38 1.50 17.86 -3.74
CA VAL A 38 2.04 16.81 -2.88
C VAL A 38 0.95 16.22 -1.99
N MET A 39 0.07 17.05 -1.43
CA MET A 39 -1.07 16.56 -0.64
C MET A 39 -1.98 15.64 -1.47
N LEU A 40 -2.29 16.03 -2.71
CA LEU A 40 -3.09 15.21 -3.63
C LEU A 40 -2.36 13.92 -4.02
N LEU A 41 -1.04 13.97 -4.24
CA LEU A 41 -0.22 12.79 -4.50
C LEU A 41 -0.19 11.84 -3.29
N CYS A 42 -0.07 12.36 -2.07
CA CYS A 42 -0.16 11.56 -0.84
C CYS A 42 -1.52 10.86 -0.72
N VAL A 43 -2.62 11.57 -0.97
CA VAL A 43 -3.98 11.00 -0.94
C VAL A 43 -4.13 9.92 -2.01
N THR A 44 -3.76 10.20 -3.25
CA THR A 44 -3.92 9.25 -4.37
C THR A 44 -2.97 8.06 -4.28
N SER A 45 -1.77 8.25 -3.72
CA SER A 45 -0.85 7.16 -3.39
C SER A 45 -1.40 6.26 -2.28
N PHE A 46 -1.99 6.85 -1.23
CA PHE A 46 -2.69 6.10 -0.18
C PHE A 46 -3.90 5.34 -0.75
N GLN A 47 -4.67 5.94 -1.66
CA GLN A 47 -5.73 5.25 -2.40
C GLN A 47 -5.18 4.06 -3.21
N GLY A 48 -3.99 4.17 -3.80
CA GLY A 48 -3.29 3.06 -4.45
C GLY A 48 -2.91 1.94 -3.47
N ALA A 49 -2.53 2.28 -2.24
CA ALA A 49 -2.29 1.30 -1.17
C ALA A 49 -3.59 0.56 -0.78
N VAL A 50 -4.69 1.30 -0.67
CA VAL A 50 -6.03 0.75 -0.41
C VAL A 50 -6.48 -0.15 -1.55
N GLN A 51 -6.28 0.24 -2.81
CA GLN A 51 -6.60 -0.65 -3.93
C GLN A 51 -5.66 -1.86 -3.98
N THR A 52 -4.40 -1.72 -3.58
CA THR A 52 -3.48 -2.86 -3.44
C THR A 52 -4.04 -3.89 -2.47
N HIS A 53 -4.56 -3.45 -1.33
CA HIS A 53 -5.30 -4.30 -0.40
C HIS A 53 -6.52 -4.95 -1.06
N ASN A 54 -7.38 -4.19 -1.73
CA ASN A 54 -8.59 -4.75 -2.35
C ASN A 54 -8.27 -5.75 -3.46
N ALA A 55 -7.28 -5.45 -4.31
CA ALA A 55 -6.90 -6.26 -5.46
C ALA A 55 -6.23 -7.60 -5.07
N ILE A 56 -5.66 -7.70 -3.86
CA ILE A 56 -5.09 -8.95 -3.37
C ILE A 56 -6.16 -9.92 -2.86
N HIS A 57 -7.29 -9.38 -2.40
CA HIS A 57 -8.45 -10.16 -1.97
C HIS A 57 -9.39 -10.49 -3.13
N SER A 58 -9.60 -9.56 -4.07
CA SER A 58 -10.46 -9.76 -5.23
C SER A 58 -9.82 -9.23 -6.52
N PRO A 59 -9.66 -10.07 -7.56
CA PRO A 59 -9.16 -9.61 -8.86
C PRO A 59 -10.09 -8.56 -9.50
N VAL A 60 -9.49 -7.46 -9.98
CA VAL A 60 -10.19 -6.35 -10.65
C VAL A 60 -10.64 -6.74 -12.07
N PHE A 61 -9.78 -7.43 -12.80
CA PHE A 61 -10.08 -7.88 -14.16
C PHE A 61 -10.47 -9.35 -14.20
N ARG A 62 -11.30 -9.73 -15.17
CA ARG A 62 -11.65 -11.16 -15.39
C ARG A 62 -10.45 -11.98 -15.87
N GLY A 63 -9.56 -11.36 -16.64
CA GLY A 63 -8.37 -12.00 -17.21
C GLY A 63 -7.18 -11.99 -16.25
N ARG A 64 -6.40 -13.06 -16.25
CA ARG A 64 -5.18 -13.16 -15.42
C ARG A 64 -4.12 -12.11 -15.80
N TRP A 65 -3.86 -11.94 -17.10
CA TRP A 65 -2.79 -11.07 -17.57
C TRP A 65 -3.03 -9.58 -17.26
N PRO A 66 -4.24 -9.01 -17.49
CA PRO A 66 -4.54 -7.65 -17.05
C PRO A 66 -4.32 -7.41 -15.55
N ASN A 67 -4.65 -8.37 -14.67
CA ASN A 67 -4.35 -8.23 -13.24
C ASN A 67 -2.84 -8.23 -12.94
N LYS A 68 -2.01 -8.92 -13.74
CA LYS A 68 -0.55 -8.91 -13.57
C LYS A 68 0.08 -7.60 -14.01
N VAL A 69 -0.42 -7.00 -15.09
CA VAL A 69 -0.06 -5.63 -15.48
C VAL A 69 -0.52 -4.65 -14.41
N TYR A 70 -1.74 -4.81 -13.90
CA TYR A 70 -2.29 -3.93 -12.88
C TYR A 70 -1.53 -3.98 -11.55
N GLN A 71 -1.00 -5.15 -11.16
CA GLN A 71 -0.09 -5.25 -10.00
C GLN A 71 1.15 -4.37 -10.16
N VAL A 72 1.71 -4.27 -11.37
CA VAL A 72 2.83 -3.35 -11.65
C VAL A 72 2.37 -1.90 -11.55
N VAL A 73 1.20 -1.57 -12.09
CA VAL A 73 0.61 -0.21 -11.98
C VAL A 73 0.46 0.19 -10.52
N LEU A 74 -0.16 -0.67 -9.70
CA LEU A 74 -0.34 -0.43 -8.27
C LEU A 74 1.00 -0.32 -7.54
N THR A 75 1.99 -1.14 -7.91
CA THR A 75 3.36 -1.05 -7.37
C THR A 75 3.96 0.35 -7.59
N LEU A 76 3.72 0.95 -8.76
CA LEU A 76 4.22 2.29 -9.10
C LEU A 76 3.45 3.44 -8.43
N ILE A 77 2.25 3.18 -7.89
CA ILE A 77 1.43 4.19 -7.17
C ILE A 77 1.64 4.09 -5.67
N TYR A 78 1.83 2.87 -5.16
CA TYR A 78 2.04 2.57 -3.74
C TYR A 78 3.53 2.63 -3.33
N GLY A 79 4.44 2.45 -4.28
CA GLY A 79 5.88 2.50 -4.04
C GLY A 79 6.47 1.23 -3.43
N HIS A 80 5.76 0.10 -3.51
CA HIS A 80 6.24 -1.21 -3.06
C HIS A 80 5.51 -2.32 -3.85
N PRO A 81 6.15 -3.48 -4.13
CA PRO A 81 5.49 -4.58 -4.85
C PRO A 81 4.15 -5.01 -4.22
N VAL A 82 3.10 -5.19 -5.02
CA VAL A 82 1.81 -5.75 -4.54
C VAL A 82 2.00 -7.16 -4.02
N SER A 83 2.88 -7.94 -4.66
CA SER A 83 3.19 -9.29 -4.21
C SER A 83 3.64 -9.36 -2.74
N SER A 84 4.33 -8.35 -2.20
CA SER A 84 4.82 -8.36 -0.82
C SER A 84 3.72 -8.28 0.25
N TYR A 85 2.49 -7.91 -0.13
CA TYR A 85 1.36 -7.97 0.79
C TYR A 85 1.05 -9.40 1.22
N VAL A 86 1.23 -10.40 0.34
CA VAL A 86 0.86 -11.80 0.64
C VAL A 86 1.45 -12.31 1.98
N PRO A 87 2.76 -12.23 2.23
CA PRO A 87 3.34 -12.75 3.47
C PRO A 87 2.89 -12.01 4.73
N GLY A 88 2.95 -10.67 4.72
CA GLY A 88 2.65 -9.85 5.90
C GLY A 88 1.15 -9.74 6.18
N HIS A 89 0.35 -9.53 5.13
CA HIS A 89 -1.07 -9.25 5.23
C HIS A 89 -1.92 -10.53 5.29
N ASN A 90 -1.84 -11.38 4.26
CA ASN A 90 -2.72 -12.55 4.16
C ASN A 90 -2.27 -13.72 5.05
N LEU A 91 -0.96 -14.04 5.02
CA LEU A 91 -0.43 -15.23 5.68
C LEU A 91 -0.01 -15.00 7.14
N SER A 92 0.19 -13.75 7.52
CA SER A 92 0.48 -13.35 8.89
C SER A 92 -0.73 -12.65 9.52
N HIS A 93 -1.03 -11.41 9.11
CA HIS A 93 -2.00 -10.58 9.81
C HIS A 93 -3.41 -11.16 9.80
N HIS A 94 -4.00 -11.44 8.64
CA HIS A 94 -5.35 -12.05 8.55
C HIS A 94 -5.43 -13.47 9.10
N LYS A 95 -4.37 -14.27 8.96
CA LYS A 95 -4.39 -15.68 9.39
C LYS A 95 -4.21 -15.83 10.90
N HIS A 96 -3.49 -14.89 11.53
CA HIS A 96 -3.02 -15.01 12.90
C HIS A 96 -3.31 -13.75 13.73
N ILE A 97 -4.38 -13.03 13.39
CA ILE A 97 -4.80 -11.72 13.91
C ILE A 97 -4.49 -11.59 15.41
N GLN A 98 -3.71 -10.56 15.76
CA GLN A 98 -3.29 -10.22 17.13
C GLN A 98 -2.51 -11.29 17.93
N THR A 99 -2.26 -12.48 17.37
CA THR A 99 -1.43 -13.49 18.02
C THR A 99 0.06 -13.18 17.88
N ARG A 100 0.94 -13.98 18.52
CA ARG A 100 2.40 -13.84 18.38
C ARG A 100 2.92 -14.01 16.95
N ARG A 101 2.17 -14.72 16.10
CA ARG A 101 2.53 -14.97 14.68
C ARG A 101 2.13 -13.82 13.77
N ASP A 102 1.31 -12.89 14.24
CA ASP A 102 1.00 -11.66 13.52
C ASP A 102 2.17 -10.65 13.64
N VAL A 103 2.86 -10.44 12.52
CA VAL A 103 3.96 -9.48 12.41
C VAL A 103 3.50 -8.04 12.57
N MET A 104 2.20 -7.77 12.41
CA MET A 104 1.54 -6.47 12.54
C MET A 104 0.59 -6.42 13.74
N ARG A 105 0.74 -7.27 14.78
CA ARG A 105 -0.12 -7.15 15.97
C ARG A 105 0.04 -5.78 16.65
N THR A 106 -1.07 -5.21 17.11
CA THR A 106 -1.13 -3.84 17.69
C THR A 106 -0.36 -3.73 19.00
N THR A 107 -0.21 -4.84 19.72
CA THR A 107 0.60 -4.95 20.96
C THR A 107 2.09 -4.65 20.78
N LYS A 108 2.60 -4.50 19.55
CA LYS A 108 3.98 -4.07 19.30
C LYS A 108 4.23 -2.59 19.63
N THR A 109 3.18 -1.79 19.79
CA THR A 109 3.27 -0.43 20.32
C THR A 109 2.31 -0.26 21.49
N ARG A 110 2.84 0.18 22.63
CA ARG A 110 2.10 0.40 23.88
C ARG A 110 2.63 1.66 24.59
N PHE A 111 2.82 2.74 23.85
CA PHE A 111 3.17 4.04 24.41
C PHE A 111 2.02 4.54 25.30
N ARG A 112 2.38 5.22 26.40
CA ARG A 112 1.40 5.86 27.30
C ARG A 112 0.53 6.88 26.60
N TYR A 113 1.11 7.62 25.64
CA TYR A 113 0.38 8.55 24.79
C TYR A 113 -0.03 7.85 23.50
N ASN A 114 -1.33 7.66 23.29
CA ASN A 114 -1.87 6.89 22.17
C ASN A 114 -1.47 7.45 20.79
N GLY A 115 -1.27 8.76 20.67
CA GLY A 115 -0.77 9.38 19.43
C GLY A 115 0.60 8.86 18.99
N PHE A 116 1.46 8.46 19.94
CA PHE A 116 2.75 7.84 19.61
C PHE A 116 2.60 6.42 19.10
N ASN A 117 1.55 5.68 19.50
CA ASN A 117 1.25 4.40 18.86
C ASN A 117 0.97 4.63 17.37
N VAL A 118 0.11 5.60 17.02
CA VAL A 118 -0.18 5.94 15.60
C VAL A 118 1.09 6.36 14.85
N LEU A 119 1.90 7.27 15.41
CA LEU A 119 3.08 7.79 14.72
C LEU A 119 4.16 6.72 14.51
N PHE A 120 4.41 5.88 15.52
CA PHE A 120 5.54 4.95 15.53
C PHE A 120 5.21 3.50 15.17
N PHE A 121 3.93 3.15 14.99
CA PHE A 121 3.53 1.77 14.68
C PHE A 121 4.22 1.22 13.45
N PHE A 122 4.18 1.98 12.33
CA PHE A 122 4.87 1.61 11.09
C PHE A 122 6.35 1.27 11.33
N PHE A 123 7.07 2.12 12.06
CA PHE A 123 8.49 1.91 12.34
C PHE A 123 8.73 0.71 13.27
N ALA A 124 7.83 0.44 14.21
CA ALA A 124 7.93 -0.71 15.11
C ALA A 124 7.72 -2.05 14.38
N VAL A 125 6.79 -2.10 13.41
CA VAL A 125 6.46 -3.36 12.70
C VAL A 125 7.24 -3.56 11.40
N GLY A 126 7.69 -2.47 10.77
CA GLY A 126 8.38 -2.46 9.46
C GLY A 126 9.51 -3.48 9.33
N PRO A 127 10.49 -3.55 10.25
CA PRO A 127 11.58 -4.53 10.17
C PRO A 127 11.09 -5.99 10.17
N SER A 128 10.03 -6.29 10.93
CA SER A 128 9.43 -7.64 10.96
C SER A 128 8.74 -7.96 9.63
N ILE A 129 8.03 -7.00 9.05
CA ILE A 129 7.35 -7.14 7.76
C ILE A 129 8.39 -7.41 6.66
N MET A 130 9.44 -6.58 6.58
CA MET A 130 10.49 -6.71 5.56
C MET A 130 11.23 -8.03 5.66
N ARG A 131 11.53 -8.49 6.89
CA ARG A 131 12.17 -9.79 7.09
C ARG A 131 11.28 -10.95 6.64
N ALA A 132 9.99 -10.92 6.99
CA ALA A 132 9.03 -11.94 6.59
C ALA A 132 8.87 -11.98 5.07
N ASP A 133 8.78 -10.81 4.42
CA ASP A 133 8.65 -10.70 2.97
C ASP A 133 9.88 -11.22 2.23
N ALA A 134 11.08 -10.84 2.66
CA ALA A 134 12.33 -11.33 2.07
C ALA A 134 12.46 -12.86 2.18
N GLN A 135 12.18 -13.43 3.36
CA GLN A 135 12.21 -14.87 3.57
C GLN A 135 11.18 -15.61 2.71
N TYR A 136 9.96 -15.08 2.65
CA TYR A 136 8.90 -15.65 1.84
C TYR A 136 9.26 -15.62 0.35
N THR A 137 9.77 -14.49 -0.14
CA THR A 137 10.15 -14.30 -1.54
C THR A 137 11.23 -15.29 -1.97
N VAL A 138 12.26 -15.49 -1.15
CA VAL A 138 13.33 -16.48 -1.41
C VAL A 138 12.75 -17.90 -1.48
N LEU A 139 11.85 -18.26 -0.56
CA LEU A 139 11.20 -19.58 -0.54
C LEU A 139 10.33 -19.80 -1.79
N MET A 140 9.60 -18.77 -2.23
CA MET A 140 8.71 -18.85 -3.38
C MET A 140 9.44 -18.99 -4.72
N ARG A 141 10.75 -18.68 -4.79
CA ARG A 141 11.57 -18.95 -5.98
C ARG A 141 11.46 -20.42 -6.42
N LYS A 142 11.45 -21.35 -5.46
CA LYS A 142 11.33 -22.79 -5.72
C LYS A 142 9.87 -23.28 -5.67
N ARG A 143 9.07 -22.81 -4.71
CA ARG A 143 7.71 -23.33 -4.48
C ARG A 143 6.64 -22.74 -5.41
N HIS A 144 6.73 -21.46 -5.75
CA HIS A 144 5.78 -20.75 -6.61
C HIS A 144 6.50 -19.81 -7.60
N PRO A 145 7.24 -20.36 -8.58
CA PRO A 145 8.11 -19.56 -9.45
C PRO A 145 7.35 -18.53 -10.30
N ARG A 146 6.06 -18.75 -10.59
CA ARG A 146 5.20 -17.78 -11.29
C ARG A 146 4.91 -16.54 -10.43
N TRP A 147 4.68 -16.72 -9.13
CA TRP A 147 4.50 -15.60 -8.20
C TRP A 147 5.84 -14.88 -8.01
N PHE A 148 6.94 -15.64 -7.85
CA PHE A 148 8.27 -15.07 -7.69
C PHE A 148 8.68 -14.17 -8.87
N ARG A 149 8.46 -14.64 -10.11
CA ARG A 149 8.73 -13.82 -11.31
C ARG A 149 7.90 -12.54 -11.35
N GLN A 150 6.67 -12.58 -10.86
CA GLN A 150 5.83 -11.39 -10.76
C GLN A 150 6.39 -10.41 -9.71
N ALA A 151 6.73 -10.89 -8.51
CA ALA A 151 7.32 -10.07 -7.46
C ALA A 151 8.64 -9.41 -7.90
N VAL A 152 9.50 -10.17 -8.60
CA VAL A 152 10.74 -9.64 -9.18
C VAL A 152 10.45 -8.62 -10.28
N ALA A 153 9.47 -8.87 -11.15
CA ALA A 153 9.09 -7.90 -12.19
C ALA A 153 8.58 -6.58 -11.58
N GLU A 154 7.70 -6.65 -10.57
CA GLU A 154 7.21 -5.49 -9.82
C GLU A 154 8.37 -4.71 -9.19
N LEU A 155 9.27 -5.39 -8.47
CA LEU A 155 10.42 -4.76 -7.83
C LEU A 155 11.39 -4.14 -8.84
N SER A 156 11.75 -4.88 -9.89
CA SER A 156 12.69 -4.39 -10.91
C SER A 156 12.13 -3.19 -11.66
N ILE A 157 10.84 -3.20 -12.03
CA ILE A 157 10.20 -2.06 -12.69
C ILE A 157 10.14 -0.86 -11.75
N LEU A 158 9.76 -1.07 -10.49
CA LEU A 158 9.77 -0.01 -9.48
C LEU A 158 11.15 0.63 -9.31
N MET A 159 12.20 -0.19 -9.21
CA MET A 159 13.58 0.31 -9.08
C MET A 159 14.04 1.05 -10.33
N LEU A 160 13.72 0.54 -11.52
CA LEU A 160 14.05 1.20 -12.78
C LEU A 160 13.38 2.57 -12.88
N VAL A 161 12.08 2.66 -12.58
CA VAL A 161 11.34 3.94 -12.59
C VAL A 161 11.88 4.89 -11.54
N GLN A 162 12.19 4.40 -10.33
CA GLN A 162 12.80 5.23 -9.28
C GLN A 162 14.13 5.84 -9.71
N VAL A 163 15.04 5.02 -10.27
CA VAL A 163 16.34 5.51 -10.75
C VAL A 163 16.14 6.49 -11.90
N ALA A 164 15.23 6.20 -12.84
CA ALA A 164 14.94 7.12 -13.96
C ALA A 164 14.43 8.48 -13.46
N LEU A 165 13.45 8.50 -12.57
CA LEU A 165 12.91 9.75 -12.01
C LEU A 165 13.93 10.51 -11.17
N LEU A 166 14.75 9.81 -10.39
CA LEU A 166 15.84 10.39 -9.61
C LEU A 166 16.89 11.08 -10.51
N VAL A 167 17.21 10.48 -11.66
CA VAL A 167 18.15 11.03 -12.64
C VAL A 167 17.54 12.23 -13.39
N VAL A 168 16.24 12.19 -13.70
CA VAL A 168 15.53 13.30 -14.37
C VAL A 168 15.53 14.55 -13.49
N ASP A 169 15.06 14.43 -12.25
CA ASP A 169 15.10 15.50 -11.27
C ASP A 169 14.99 14.92 -9.86
N TRP A 170 16.10 14.94 -9.13
CA TRP A 170 16.16 14.38 -7.79
C TRP A 170 15.29 15.13 -6.78
N ARG A 171 15.07 16.45 -6.94
CA ARG A 171 14.20 17.22 -6.03
C ARG A 171 12.74 16.88 -6.27
N ALA A 172 12.32 16.88 -7.54
CA ALA A 172 10.99 16.44 -7.92
C ALA A 172 10.74 14.97 -7.51
N PHE A 173 11.74 14.10 -7.66
CA PHE A 173 11.68 12.72 -7.17
C PHE A 173 11.43 12.63 -5.67
N LEU A 174 12.20 13.35 -4.84
CA LEU A 174 12.02 13.29 -3.39
C LEU A 174 10.61 13.73 -2.98
N VAL A 175 10.09 14.77 -3.62
CA VAL A 175 8.85 15.44 -3.20
C VAL A 175 7.59 14.86 -3.84
N PHE A 176 7.60 14.56 -5.13
CA PHE A 176 6.42 14.09 -5.86
C PHE A 176 6.34 12.55 -5.98
N TRP A 177 7.45 11.84 -5.80
CA TRP A 177 7.47 10.37 -5.91
C TRP A 177 7.72 9.70 -4.56
N LEU A 178 8.85 9.99 -3.91
CA LEU A 178 9.26 9.28 -2.70
C LEU A 178 8.38 9.61 -1.50
N LEU A 179 8.13 10.89 -1.23
CA LEU A 179 7.35 11.33 -0.06
C LEU A 179 5.91 10.78 -0.08
N PRO A 180 5.14 10.84 -1.19
CA PRO A 180 3.82 10.23 -1.26
C PRO A 180 3.83 8.71 -1.01
N HIS A 181 4.84 7.99 -1.52
CA HIS A 181 4.99 6.56 -1.27
C HIS A 181 5.27 6.25 0.21
N LEU A 182 6.15 7.02 0.85
CA LEU A 182 6.40 6.88 2.29
C LEU A 182 5.13 7.14 3.10
N TYR A 183 4.35 8.17 2.75
CA TYR A 183 3.06 8.46 3.38
C TYR A 183 2.06 7.31 3.19
N ALA A 184 1.94 6.78 1.97
CA ALA A 184 1.01 5.68 1.67
C ALA A 184 1.37 4.40 2.44
N GLN A 185 2.65 4.06 2.52
CA GLN A 185 3.15 2.91 3.28
C GLN A 185 2.96 3.08 4.79
N TRP A 186 3.29 4.26 5.32
CA TRP A 186 3.04 4.59 6.72
C TRP A 186 1.55 4.51 7.03
N GLY A 187 0.70 5.10 6.19
CA GLY A 187 -0.73 5.17 6.36
C GLY A 187 -1.38 3.80 6.40
N ILE A 188 -1.16 2.97 5.37
CA ILE A 188 -1.86 1.68 5.25
C ILE A 188 -1.47 0.68 6.35
N VAL A 189 -0.20 0.68 6.76
CA VAL A 189 0.25 -0.15 7.89
C VAL A 189 -0.29 0.38 9.21
N THR A 190 -0.35 1.70 9.39
CA THR A 190 -0.88 2.32 10.60
C THR A 190 -2.40 2.17 10.72
N MET A 191 -3.14 2.08 9.60
CA MET A 191 -4.59 1.81 9.61
C MET A 191 -4.93 0.51 10.34
N ASN A 192 -4.09 -0.51 10.27
CA ASN A 192 -4.27 -1.75 11.04
C ASN A 192 -4.32 -1.48 12.56
N LEU A 193 -3.54 -0.53 13.08
CA LEU A 193 -3.65 -0.12 14.49
C LEU A 193 -5.05 0.41 14.80
N LEU A 194 -5.59 1.29 13.96
CA LEU A 194 -6.91 1.88 14.14
C LEU A 194 -8.04 0.85 14.01
N GLN A 195 -7.86 -0.13 13.11
CA GLN A 195 -8.81 -1.20 12.86
C GLN A 195 -8.87 -2.23 13.98
N HIS A 196 -7.74 -2.56 14.63
CA HIS A 196 -7.68 -3.71 15.52
C HIS A 196 -7.32 -3.40 16.99
N ASP A 197 -6.76 -2.24 17.31
CA ASP A 197 -6.30 -2.00 18.69
C ASP A 197 -7.49 -1.87 19.65
N GLY A 198 -7.51 -2.66 20.73
CA GLY A 198 -8.63 -2.70 21.69
C GLY A 198 -9.88 -3.45 21.20
N CYS A 199 -9.80 -4.17 20.08
CA CYS A 199 -10.83 -5.12 19.64
C CYS A 199 -10.64 -6.48 20.31
N ASP A 200 -11.70 -7.29 20.34
CA ASP A 200 -11.64 -8.66 20.83
C ASP A 200 -11.12 -9.60 19.74
N ALA A 201 -9.84 -9.96 19.84
CA ALA A 201 -9.16 -10.79 18.86
C ALA A 201 -9.73 -12.21 18.71
N GLU A 202 -10.47 -12.72 19.71
CA GLU A 202 -11.08 -14.06 19.65
C GLU A 202 -12.51 -14.02 19.10
N SER A 203 -13.09 -12.83 18.95
CA SER A 203 -14.43 -12.67 18.39
C SER A 203 -14.45 -12.87 16.88
N GLU A 204 -15.38 -13.70 16.40
CA GLU A 204 -15.64 -13.87 14.97
C GLU A 204 -16.03 -12.55 14.29
N TYR A 205 -16.70 -11.65 14.99
CA TYR A 205 -17.27 -10.42 14.42
C TYR A 205 -16.64 -9.13 14.95
N ASN A 206 -16.07 -9.14 16.17
CA ASN A 206 -15.57 -7.93 16.84
C ASN A 206 -14.03 -7.88 16.92
N HIS A 207 -13.32 -8.64 16.08
CA HIS A 207 -11.86 -8.62 15.98
C HIS A 207 -11.29 -7.42 15.22
N SER A 208 -12.16 -6.61 14.60
CA SER A 208 -11.83 -5.35 13.92
C SER A 208 -12.97 -4.34 13.97
N ARG A 209 -12.67 -3.08 13.68
CA ARG A 209 -13.65 -2.01 13.49
C ARG A 209 -13.96 -1.83 12.01
N ASN A 210 -15.22 -1.55 11.71
CA ASN A 210 -15.67 -1.10 10.40
C ASN A 210 -15.88 0.42 10.41
N PHE A 211 -15.37 1.10 9.39
CA PHE A 211 -15.58 2.52 9.14
C PHE A 211 -16.69 2.69 8.10
N VAL A 212 -17.91 2.93 8.57
CA VAL A 212 -19.12 2.97 7.71
C VAL A 212 -19.40 4.34 7.07
N GLY A 213 -18.54 5.34 7.27
CA GLY A 213 -18.75 6.69 6.76
C GLY A 213 -18.78 6.74 5.23
N PRO A 214 -19.79 7.39 4.60
CA PRO A 214 -19.96 7.36 3.15
C PRO A 214 -18.82 8.07 2.40
N VAL A 215 -18.33 9.20 2.93
CA VAL A 215 -17.21 9.94 2.34
C VAL A 215 -15.92 9.13 2.38
N LEU A 216 -15.63 8.53 3.54
CA LEU A 216 -14.44 7.70 3.71
C LEU A 216 -14.49 6.51 2.75
N ASN A 217 -15.59 5.75 2.75
CA ASN A 217 -15.74 4.60 1.84
C ASN A 217 -15.72 4.97 0.37
N TRP A 218 -16.20 6.17 0.01
CA TRP A 218 -16.05 6.65 -1.36
C TRP A 218 -14.59 6.90 -1.72
N LEU A 219 -13.83 7.54 -0.82
CA LEU A 219 -12.41 7.82 -1.00
C LEU A 219 -11.52 6.57 -0.93
N THR A 220 -11.89 5.59 -0.10
CA THR A 220 -11.12 4.36 0.16
C THR A 220 -11.75 3.13 -0.48
N PHE A 221 -12.59 3.31 -1.51
CA PHE A 221 -13.11 2.21 -2.32
C PHE A 221 -13.78 1.09 -1.50
N ASN A 222 -14.55 1.47 -0.47
CA ASN A 222 -15.24 0.58 0.47
C ASN A 222 -14.29 -0.34 1.27
N ASN A 223 -13.09 0.16 1.58
CA ASN A 223 -12.13 -0.52 2.44
C ASN A 223 -12.36 -0.28 3.95
N GLY A 224 -13.31 0.59 4.29
CA GLY A 224 -13.66 0.94 5.66
C GLY A 224 -14.19 -0.23 6.46
#